data_AF-A0A699TFI7-F1
#
_entry.id   AF-A0A699TFI7-F1
#
_cell.length_a   1.000
_cell.length_b   1.000
_cell.length_c   1.000
_cell.angle_alpha   90.00
_cell.angle_beta   90.00
_cell.angle_gamma   90.00
#
_symmetry.space_group_name_H-M   'P 1'
#
loop_
_entity.id
_entity.type
_entity.pdbx_description
1 polymer ?
#
loop_
_entity_poly.entity_id
_entity_poly.type
_entity_poly.pdbx_seq_one_letter_code
_entity_poly.pdbx_strand_id
1 'polypeptide(L)'
;FTEKPNLELARMFLESGDFLWNAGLFIWRADVIINAFHQSLNDVAEVFEEGKEQLGTAQEAAFIDEAYARCRNISIDFGIMEKADNVARKSSE
;
A
#
# COMPACT_ATOMS: atom_id res chain seq x y z
N PHE A 1 -3.86 -5.38 -11.06
CA PHE A 1 -3.60 -3.93 -10.83
C PHE A 1 -2.39 -3.54 -11.65
N THR A 2 -2.31 -2.32 -12.19
CA THR A 2 -1.13 -1.87 -12.94
C THR A 2 -0.88 -0.40 -12.64
N GLU A 3 0.20 -0.09 -11.92
CA GLU A 3 0.61 1.29 -11.64
C GLU A 3 1.35 1.89 -12.86
N LYS A 4 0.83 3.01 -13.40
CA LYS A 4 1.49 3.83 -14.45
C LYS A 4 1.93 3.02 -15.70
N PRO A 5 0.98 2.52 -16.52
CA PRO A 5 1.30 1.81 -17.75
C PRO A 5 2.02 2.72 -18.77
N ASN A 6 2.80 2.11 -19.66
CA ASN A 6 3.34 2.82 -20.82
C ASN A 6 2.21 3.22 -21.79
N LEU A 7 2.51 4.10 -22.75
CA LEU A 7 1.50 4.67 -23.66
C LEU A 7 0.74 3.59 -24.47
N GLU A 8 1.44 2.55 -24.91
CA GLU A 8 0.85 1.47 -25.71
C GLU A 8 -0.17 0.69 -24.87
N LEU A 9 0.22 0.28 -23.66
CA LEU A 9 -0.63 -0.46 -22.75
C LEU A 9 -1.83 0.39 -22.27
N ALA A 10 -1.60 1.68 -22.03
CA ALA A 10 -2.67 2.61 -21.66
C ALA A 10 -3.75 2.73 -22.75
N ARG A 11 -3.35 2.75 -24.03
CA ARG A 11 -4.30 2.76 -25.16
C ARG A 11 -5.11 1.48 -25.21
N MET A 12 -4.47 0.32 -25.04
CA MET A 12 -5.17 -0.97 -24.99
C MET A 12 -6.21 -1.03 -23.86
N PHE A 13 -5.88 -0.50 -22.68
CA PHE A 13 -6.82 -0.45 -21.56
C PHE A 13 -8.06 0.40 -21.87
N LEU A 14 -7.87 1.56 -22.49
CA LEU A 14 -8.97 2.43 -22.90
C LEU A 14 -9.84 1.80 -23.99
N GLU A 15 -9.23 1.17 -24.99
CA GLU A 15 -9.94 0.53 -26.11
C GLU A 15 -10.75 -0.69 -25.66
N SER A 16 -10.22 -1.49 -24.72
CA SER A 16 -10.93 -2.67 -24.22
C SER A 16 -12.18 -2.33 -23.39
N GLY A 17 -12.19 -1.20 -22.68
CA GLY A 17 -13.28 -0.82 -21.77
C GLY A 17 -13.36 -1.64 -20.47
N ASP A 18 -12.53 -2.67 -20.30
CA ASP A 18 -12.54 -3.58 -19.15
C ASP A 18 -11.78 -3.05 -17.91
N PHE A 19 -11.08 -1.92 -18.09
CA PHE A 19 -10.21 -1.31 -17.09
C PHE A 19 -10.83 -0.03 -16.54
N LEU A 20 -10.67 0.16 -15.24
CA LEU A 20 -11.06 1.37 -14.52
C LEU A 20 -9.81 2.09 -14.05
N TRP A 21 -9.89 3.43 -13.98
CA TRP A 21 -8.85 4.23 -13.33
C TRP A 21 -8.88 4.00 -11.82
N ASN A 22 -7.72 3.75 -11.22
CA ASN A 22 -7.59 3.78 -9.76
C ASN A 22 -7.63 5.24 -9.28
N ALA A 23 -8.57 5.57 -8.40
CA ALA A 23 -8.68 6.90 -7.79
C ALA A 23 -7.65 7.14 -6.67
N GLY A 24 -6.85 6.12 -6.30
CA GLY A 24 -5.92 6.19 -5.16
C GLY A 24 -6.61 6.13 -3.81
N LEU A 25 -7.87 5.67 -3.77
CA LEU A 25 -8.65 5.48 -2.56
C LEU A 25 -8.72 3.99 -2.22
N PHE A 26 -8.38 3.66 -0.97
CA PHE A 26 -8.40 2.30 -0.48
C PHE A 26 -9.18 2.20 0.83
N ILE A 27 -9.90 1.09 1.00
CA ILE A 27 -10.58 0.73 2.24
C ILE A 27 -10.24 -0.73 2.53
N TRP A 28 -9.78 -1.01 3.75
CA TRP A 28 -9.42 -2.34 4.20
C TRP A 28 -9.67 -2.50 5.70
N ARG A 29 -9.63 -3.75 6.16
CA ARG A 29 -9.58 -4.07 7.60
C ARG A 29 -8.14 -3.91 8.10
N ALA A 30 -7.97 -3.34 9.29
CA ALA A 30 -6.64 -2.99 9.83
C ALA A 30 -5.71 -4.20 9.99
N ASP A 31 -6.22 -5.31 10.51
CA ASP A 31 -5.50 -6.58 10.64
C ASP A 31 -5.05 -7.14 9.28
N VAL A 32 -5.89 -7.01 8.24
CA VAL A 32 -5.57 -7.52 6.89
C VAL A 32 -4.43 -6.72 6.28
N ILE A 33 -4.46 -5.39 6.36
CA ILE A 33 -3.38 -4.58 5.80
C ILE A 33 -2.07 -4.77 6.57
N ILE A 34 -2.12 -4.89 7.90
CA ILE A 34 -0.93 -5.18 8.72
C ILE A 34 -0.32 -6.52 8.30
N ASN A 35 -1.13 -7.56 8.14
CA ASN A 35 -0.65 -8.86 7.64
C ASN A 35 -0.04 -8.75 6.23
N ALA A 36 -0.62 -7.93 5.35
CA ALA A 36 -0.07 -7.70 4.02
C ALA A 36 1.29 -6.99 4.07
N PHE A 37 1.50 -6.05 5.00
CA PHE A 37 2.82 -5.47 5.27
C PHE A 37 3.83 -6.54 5.70
N HIS A 38 3.50 -7.42 6.65
CA HIS A 38 4.40 -8.52 7.05
C HIS A 38 4.75 -9.46 5.89
N GLN A 39 3.81 -9.71 4.97
CA GLN A 39 4.04 -10.61 3.84
C GLN A 39 4.83 -9.96 2.68
N SER A 40 4.51 -8.70 2.37
CA SER A 40 4.98 -8.06 1.13
C SER A 40 6.04 -6.98 1.32
N LEU A 41 6.14 -6.43 2.54
CA LEU A 41 7.03 -5.34 2.95
C LEU A 41 7.56 -5.60 4.37
N ASN A 42 8.12 -6.80 4.60
CA ASN A 42 8.57 -7.22 5.93
C ASN A 42 9.59 -6.26 6.55
N ASP A 43 10.45 -5.63 5.74
CA ASP A 43 11.40 -4.62 6.20
C ASP A 43 10.73 -3.38 6.79
N VAL A 44 9.60 -2.95 6.22
CA VAL A 44 8.79 -1.86 6.79
C VAL A 44 8.06 -2.34 8.03
N ALA A 45 7.48 -3.53 7.99
CA ALA A 45 6.71 -4.08 9.12
C ALA A 45 7.58 -4.22 10.38
N GLU A 46 8.78 -4.79 10.26
CA GLU A 46 9.72 -4.96 11.37
C GLU A 46 10.12 -3.64 12.04
N VAL A 47 10.35 -2.59 11.25
CA VAL A 47 10.69 -1.26 11.79
C VAL A 47 9.57 -0.74 12.70
N PHE A 48 8.31 -0.83 12.28
CA PHE A 48 7.18 -0.34 13.08
C PHE A 48 6.81 -1.26 14.25
N GLU A 49 7.14 -2.55 14.17
CA GLU A 49 6.99 -3.50 15.28
C GLU A 49 7.85 -3.12 16.50
N GLU A 50 9.07 -2.61 16.28
CA GLU A 50 9.96 -2.11 17.34
C GLU A 50 9.34 -0.95 18.13
N GLY A 51 8.42 -0.20 17.52
CA GLY A 51 7.78 0.97 18.09
C GLY A 51 6.49 0.72 18.85
N LYS A 52 6.03 -0.54 18.95
CA LYS A 52 4.73 -0.87 19.56
C LYS A 52 4.57 -0.29 20.97
N GLU A 53 5.64 -0.29 21.75
CA GLU A 53 5.64 0.25 23.12
C GLU A 53 5.65 1.79 23.17
N GLN A 54 6.05 2.45 22.08
CA GLN A 54 6.10 3.90 21.98
C GLN A 54 4.77 4.50 21.52
N LEU A 55 3.87 3.70 20.96
CA LEU A 55 2.56 4.14 20.48
C LEU A 55 1.71 4.75 21.62
N GLY A 56 1.23 5.98 21.43
CA GLY A 56 0.45 6.71 22.43
C GLY A 56 1.28 7.33 23.56
N THR A 57 2.62 7.25 23.49
CA THR A 57 3.53 7.84 24.48
C THR A 57 4.09 9.17 24.00
N ALA A 58 4.81 9.88 24.88
CA ALA A 58 5.51 11.11 24.49
C ALA A 58 6.66 10.86 23.51
N GLN A 59 7.11 9.61 23.38
CA GLN A 59 8.22 9.20 22.51
C GLN A 59 7.75 8.84 21.09
N GLU A 60 6.43 8.72 20.86
CA GLU A 60 5.86 8.27 19.59
C GLU A 60 6.37 9.09 18.39
N ALA A 61 6.35 10.42 18.49
CA ALA A 61 6.75 11.29 17.39
C ALA A 61 8.24 11.09 17.01
N ALA A 62 9.12 11.01 18.01
CA ALA A 62 10.54 10.78 17.77
C ALA A 62 10.80 9.39 17.17
N PHE A 63 10.06 8.37 17.63
CA PHE A 63 10.13 7.03 17.07
C PHE A 63 9.66 7.01 15.61
N ILE A 64 8.55 7.69 15.27
CA ILE A 64 8.03 7.77 13.90
C ILE A 64 9.08 8.39 12.97
N ASP A 65 9.73 9.48 13.38
CA ASP A 65 10.77 10.13 12.57
C ASP A 65 11.95 9.19 12.28
N GLU A 66 12.41 8.45 13.29
CA GLU A 66 13.48 7.45 13.14
C GLU A 66 13.06 6.27 12.25
N ALA A 67 11.84 5.75 12.47
CA ALA A 67 11.27 4.65 11.70
C ALA A 67 11.18 5.01 10.21
N TYR A 68 10.66 6.20 9.89
CA TYR A 68 10.54 6.67 8.50
C TYR A 68 11.90 6.84 7.81
N ALA A 69 12.96 7.21 8.54
CA ALA A 69 14.31 7.31 7.97
C ALA A 69 14.90 5.94 7.59
N ARG A 70 14.44 4.85 8.24
CA ARG A 70 14.86 3.47 7.98
C ARG A 70 14.01 2.78 6.91
N CYS A 71 12.79 3.26 6.68
CA CYS A 71 11.85 2.66 5.74
C CYS A 71 12.23 2.94 4.28
N ARG A 72 12.00 1.96 3.41
CA ARG A 72 12.12 2.14 1.97
C ARG A 72 11.03 3.07 1.45
N ASN A 73 11.39 3.98 0.54
CA ASN A 73 10.42 4.77 -0.21
C ASN A 73 9.78 3.92 -1.32
N ILE A 74 8.60 3.37 -1.05
CA ILE A 74 7.85 2.50 -1.95
C ILE A 74 6.35 2.85 -1.89
N SER A 75 5.65 2.85 -3.03
CA SER A 75 4.21 3.07 -3.07
C SER A 75 3.48 1.84 -2.51
N ILE A 76 2.30 2.05 -1.92
CA ILE A 76 1.45 0.95 -1.45
C ILE A 76 0.87 0.14 -2.61
N ASP A 77 0.64 0.79 -3.75
CA ASP A 77 0.21 0.16 -4.99
C ASP A 77 1.19 -0.94 -5.44
N PHE A 78 2.47 -0.59 -5.56
CA PHE A 78 3.52 -1.53 -5.94
C PHE A 78 3.92 -2.48 -4.80
N GLY A 79 3.97 -1.96 -3.57
CA GLY A 79 4.40 -2.70 -2.40
C GLY A 79 3.44 -3.81 -1.98
N ILE A 80 2.12 -3.56 -2.10
CA ILE A 80 1.05 -4.44 -1.61
C ILE A 80 0.01 -4.73 -2.70
N MET A 81 -0.58 -3.71 -3.34
CA MET A 81 -1.80 -3.91 -4.15
C MET A 81 -1.60 -4.77 -5.40
N GLU A 82 -0.42 -4.72 -6.04
CA GLU A 82 -0.10 -5.58 -7.20
C GLU A 82 0.09 -7.05 -6.81
N LYS A 83 0.39 -7.34 -5.55
CA LYS A 83 0.67 -8.69 -5.03
C LYS A 83 -0.50 -9.30 -4.26
N ALA A 84 -1.52 -8.49 -3.92
CA ALA A 84 -2.63 -8.90 -3.10
C ALA A 84 -3.68 -9.71 -3.89
N ASP A 85 -4.02 -10.90 -3.41
CA ASP A 85 -5.01 -11.78 -4.06
C ASP A 85 -6.47 -11.44 -3.70
N ASN A 86 -6.69 -10.56 -2.73
CA ASN A 86 -8.00 -10.23 -2.16
C ASN A 86 -8.47 -8.80 -2.47
N VAL A 87 -8.16 -8.30 -3.66
CA VAL A 87 -8.52 -6.94 -4.09
C VAL A 87 -9.92 -6.94 -4.73
N ALA A 88 -10.82 -6.09 -4.20
CA ALA A 88 -12.13 -5.82 -4.78
C ALA A 88 -12.25 -4.35 -5.21
N ARG A 89 -12.96 -4.09 -6.31
CA ARG A 89 -13.20 -2.73 -6.85
C ARG A 89 -14.67 -2.35 -6.69
N LYS A 90 -14.93 -1.09 -6.31
CA LYS A 90 -16.27 -0.51 -6.27
C LYS A 90 -16.36 0.61 -7.30
N SER A 91 -17.22 0.47 -8.30
CA SER A 91 -17.62 1.54 -9.23
C SER A 91 -18.97 2.11 -8.80
N SER A 92 -19.23 3.38 -9.11
CA SER A 92 -20.58 3.95 -9.04
C SER A 92 -21.39 3.45 -10.23
N GLU A 93 -22.43 2.66 -9.97
CA GLU A 93 -23.62 2.60 -10.83
C GLU A 93 -24.63 3.65 -10.35
#